data_AF-A0A345WSE5-F1
#
_entry.id   AF-A0A345WSE5-F1
#
_cell.length_a   1.000
_cell.length_b   1.000
_cell.length_c   1.000
_cell.angle_alpha   90.00
_cell.angle_beta   90.00
_cell.angle_gamma   90.00
#
_symmetry.space_group_name_H-M   'P 1'
#
loop_
_entity.id
_entity.type
_entity.pdbx_description
1 polymer ?
#
loop_
_entity_poly.entity_id
_entity_poly.type
_entity_poly.pdbx_seq_one_letter_code
_entity_poly.pdbx_strand_id
1 'polypeptide(L)'
;MTASRPRGDDLGGWLAANGFEPADGPGTIADVALVRSLLIAAARDERALSYSEILRALGHRFTRPKMRALCKTLDAIDTAGAADGEPGLAVLVVRESDGLPGQGWWVGSAERGYTGPWEGPEAAAHIAERQRAVFRYWRGSRPPATATSHIRSC
;
A
#
# COMPACT_ATOMS: atom_id res chain seq x y z
N MET A 1 13.53 -21.85 -10.25
CA MET A 1 12.48 -21.67 -9.22
C MET A 1 12.07 -20.20 -9.24
N THR A 2 11.17 -19.84 -10.16
CA THR A 2 10.69 -18.46 -10.32
C THR A 2 9.36 -18.39 -9.62
N ALA A 3 9.28 -17.66 -8.51
CA ALA A 3 8.01 -17.46 -7.81
C ALA A 3 7.10 -16.62 -8.71
N SER A 4 6.26 -17.28 -9.50
CA SER A 4 5.07 -16.68 -10.09
C SER A 4 4.22 -16.16 -8.94
N ARG A 5 4.29 -14.85 -8.67
CA ARG A 5 3.36 -14.17 -7.77
C ARG A 5 1.94 -14.44 -8.31
N PRO A 6 0.99 -14.89 -7.48
CA PRO A 6 -0.39 -15.09 -7.94
C PRO A 6 -0.93 -13.75 -8.43
N ARG A 7 -1.27 -13.68 -9.72
CA ARG A 7 -1.95 -12.53 -10.33
C ARG A 7 -3.40 -12.54 -9.83
N GLY A 8 -3.89 -11.39 -9.40
CA GLY A 8 -5.27 -10.93 -9.61
C GLY A 8 -6.45 -11.60 -8.89
N ASP A 9 -6.38 -12.88 -8.53
CA ASP A 9 -7.62 -13.67 -8.45
C ASP A 9 -8.31 -13.70 -7.08
N ASP A 10 -7.82 -12.94 -6.08
CA ASP A 10 -8.49 -12.86 -4.78
C ASP A 10 -8.68 -11.46 -4.19
N LEU A 11 -8.45 -10.35 -4.91
CA LEU A 11 -8.54 -9.02 -4.26
C LEU A 11 -9.87 -8.84 -3.51
N GLY A 12 -10.98 -9.28 -4.09
CA GLY A 12 -12.29 -9.25 -3.41
C GLY A 12 -12.32 -10.10 -2.14
N GLY A 13 -11.76 -11.31 -2.17
CA GLY A 13 -11.65 -12.18 -1.00
C GLY A 13 -10.70 -11.62 0.07
N TRP A 14 -9.57 -11.04 -0.35
CA TRP A 14 -8.60 -10.39 0.53
C TRP A 14 -9.16 -9.15 1.22
N LEU A 15 -9.92 -8.32 0.47
CA LEU A 15 -10.64 -7.18 1.01
C LEU A 15 -11.66 -7.63 2.07
N ALA A 16 -12.49 -8.62 1.73
CA ALA A 16 -13.47 -9.18 2.67
C ALA A 16 -12.80 -9.78 3.93
N ALA A 17 -11.70 -10.52 3.77
CA ALA A 17 -10.95 -11.11 4.89
C ALA A 17 -10.33 -10.06 5.84
N ASN A 18 -10.00 -8.88 5.31
CA ASN A 18 -9.50 -7.75 6.09
C ASN A 18 -10.60 -6.75 6.51
N GLY A 19 -11.87 -7.07 6.26
CA GLY A 19 -13.02 -6.24 6.63
C GLY A 19 -13.19 -4.97 5.81
N PHE A 20 -12.62 -4.91 4.60
CA PHE A 20 -12.82 -3.82 3.66
C PHE A 20 -14.02 -4.10 2.76
N GLU A 21 -15.06 -3.28 2.91
CA GLU A 21 -16.10 -3.15 1.88
C GLU A 21 -15.59 -2.20 0.79
N PRO A 22 -15.77 -2.52 -0.51
CA PRO A 22 -15.47 -1.60 -1.59
C PRO A 22 -16.20 -0.27 -1.35
N ALA A 23 -15.45 0.77 -1.02
CA ALA A 23 -16.03 2.08 -0.77
C ALA A 23 -16.30 2.74 -2.13
N ASP A 24 -17.58 2.89 -2.49
CA ASP A 24 -17.98 3.59 -3.71
C ASP A 24 -18.12 5.10 -3.45
N GLY A 25 -17.22 5.92 -4.01
CA GLY A 25 -17.36 7.37 -3.96
C GLY A 25 -16.14 8.15 -4.46
N PRO A 26 -16.31 9.39 -4.97
CA PRO A 26 -15.20 10.19 -5.52
C PRO A 26 -14.14 10.60 -4.48
N GLY A 27 -14.49 10.63 -3.18
CA GLY A 27 -13.61 11.07 -2.10
C GLY A 27 -12.65 10.00 -1.55
N THR A 28 -12.85 8.71 -1.86
CA THR A 28 -12.12 7.60 -1.21
C THR A 28 -10.62 7.59 -1.53
N ILE A 29 -10.21 8.14 -2.68
CA ILE A 29 -8.78 8.27 -3.02
C ILE A 29 -8.06 9.29 -2.11
N ALA A 30 -8.76 10.34 -1.70
CA ALA A 30 -8.20 11.39 -0.84
C ALA A 30 -8.34 11.08 0.66
N ASP A 31 -9.07 10.01 1.01
CA ASP A 31 -9.22 9.56 2.38
C ASP A 31 -7.92 8.89 2.86
N VAL A 32 -7.07 9.69 3.50
CA VAL A 32 -5.76 9.25 4.05
C VAL A 32 -5.94 8.09 5.02
N ALA A 33 -6.98 8.10 5.87
CA ALA A 33 -7.20 7.06 6.86
C ALA A 33 -7.56 5.72 6.20
N LEU A 34 -8.48 5.76 5.23
CA LEU A 34 -8.85 4.58 4.45
C LEU A 34 -7.66 4.02 3.67
N VAL A 35 -6.97 4.84 2.89
CA VAL A 35 -5.82 4.39 2.09
C VAL A 35 -4.72 3.82 2.98
N ARG A 36 -4.42 4.47 4.10
CA ARG A 36 -3.43 3.98 5.07
C ARG A 36 -3.85 2.64 5.67
N SER A 37 -5.11 2.47 6.04
CA SER A 37 -5.60 1.21 6.60
C SER A 37 -5.44 0.02 5.62
N LEU A 38 -5.70 0.25 4.32
CA LEU A 38 -5.48 -0.74 3.26
C LEU A 38 -4.01 -1.10 3.12
N LEU A 39 -3.10 -0.12 3.17
CA LEU A 39 -1.66 -0.35 3.06
C LEU A 39 -1.10 -1.10 4.28
N ILE A 40 -1.61 -0.82 5.48
CA ILE A 40 -1.23 -1.56 6.69
C ILE A 40 -1.71 -3.01 6.63
N ALA A 41 -2.94 -3.25 6.16
CA ALA A 41 -3.42 -4.61 5.94
C ALA A 41 -2.52 -5.33 4.93
N ALA A 42 -2.17 -4.68 3.81
CA ALA A 42 -1.24 -5.24 2.83
C ALA A 42 0.14 -5.51 3.44
N ALA A 43 0.64 -4.62 4.30
CA ALA A 43 1.91 -4.80 5.00
C ALA A 43 1.90 -6.02 5.93
N ARG A 44 0.78 -6.26 6.63
CA ARG A 44 0.61 -7.40 7.54
C ARG A 44 0.54 -8.73 6.80
N ASP A 45 -0.06 -8.72 5.62
CA ASP A 45 -0.17 -9.88 4.73
C ASP A 45 1.06 -10.04 3.81
N GLU A 46 2.12 -9.26 4.05
CA GLU A 46 3.38 -9.27 3.29
C GLU A 46 3.15 -9.09 1.76
N ARG A 47 2.13 -8.29 1.41
CA ARG A 47 1.65 -8.06 0.04
C ARG A 47 1.98 -6.65 -0.44
N ALA A 48 2.40 -6.57 -1.71
CA ALA A 48 2.39 -5.33 -2.49
C ALA A 48 1.12 -5.28 -3.35
N LEU A 49 0.61 -4.07 -3.60
CA LEU A 49 -0.58 -3.82 -4.41
C LEU A 49 -0.20 -3.05 -5.67
N SER A 50 -0.74 -3.43 -6.83
CA SER A 50 -0.60 -2.60 -8.01
C SER A 50 -1.46 -1.32 -7.88
N TYR A 51 -1.09 -0.25 -8.59
CA TYR A 51 -1.94 0.95 -8.68
C TYR A 51 -3.38 0.62 -9.10
N SER A 52 -3.57 -0.35 -10.00
CA SER A 52 -4.88 -0.81 -10.44
C SER A 52 -5.66 -1.55 -9.34
N GLU A 53 -4.96 -2.30 -8.48
CA GLU A 53 -5.57 -3.02 -7.35
C GLU A 53 -6.03 -2.07 -6.26
N ILE A 54 -5.18 -1.15 -5.82
CA ILE A 54 -5.56 -0.19 -4.78
C ILE A 54 -6.66 0.76 -5.26
N LEU A 55 -6.63 1.21 -6.52
CA LEU A 55 -7.74 2.00 -7.07
C LEU A 55 -9.04 1.18 -7.12
N ARG A 56 -8.97 -0.11 -7.49
CA ARG A 56 -10.15 -1.00 -7.49
C ARG A 56 -10.69 -1.22 -6.07
N ALA A 57 -9.81 -1.40 -5.08
CA ALA A 57 -10.20 -1.50 -3.66
C ALA A 57 -10.92 -0.24 -3.17
N LEU A 58 -10.58 0.92 -3.72
CA LEU A 58 -11.20 2.21 -3.42
C LEU A 58 -12.45 2.51 -4.29
N GLY A 59 -12.97 1.55 -5.05
CA GLY A 59 -14.15 1.74 -5.91
C GLY A 59 -13.88 2.45 -7.24
N HIS A 60 -12.61 2.54 -7.66
CA HIS A 60 -12.20 3.31 -8.84
C HIS A 60 -11.62 2.46 -9.97
N ARG A 61 -12.05 2.77 -11.19
CA ARG A 61 -11.28 2.39 -12.39
C ARG A 61 -9.96 3.16 -12.45
N PHE A 62 -8.92 2.51 -12.94
CA PHE A 62 -7.63 3.13 -13.18
C PHE A 62 -7.74 4.25 -14.22
N THR A 63 -7.30 5.46 -13.85
CA THR A 63 -7.08 6.57 -14.78
C THR A 63 -5.88 7.38 -14.34
N ARG A 64 -5.20 8.08 -15.26
CA ARG A 64 -4.05 8.93 -14.92
C ARG A 64 -4.38 9.99 -13.85
N PRO A 65 -5.52 10.72 -13.92
CA PRO A 65 -5.89 11.66 -12.86
C PRO A 65 -6.03 11.01 -11.47
N LYS A 66 -6.67 9.82 -11.40
CA LYS A 66 -6.88 9.11 -10.14
C LYS A 66 -5.58 8.55 -9.56
N MET A 67 -4.71 8.03 -10.42
CA MET A 67 -3.36 7.59 -10.02
C MET A 67 -2.54 8.75 -9.45
N ARG A 68 -2.58 9.94 -10.07
CA ARG A 68 -1.93 11.14 -9.49
C ARG A 68 -2.54 11.58 -8.16
N ALA A 69 -3.87 11.50 -8.02
CA ALA A 69 -4.54 11.81 -6.76
C ALA A 69 -4.12 10.84 -5.66
N LEU A 70 -4.04 9.54 -5.98
CA LEU A 70 -3.53 8.52 -5.07
C LEU A 70 -2.08 8.79 -4.67
N CYS A 71 -1.19 9.15 -5.60
CA CYS A 71 0.20 9.49 -5.25
C CYS A 71 0.28 10.60 -4.20
N LYS A 72 -0.56 11.65 -4.30
CA LYS A 72 -0.61 12.71 -3.28
C LYS A 72 -1.04 12.18 -1.91
N THR A 73 -2.01 11.26 -1.88
CA THR A 73 -2.43 10.61 -0.64
C THR A 73 -1.32 9.74 -0.06
N LEU A 74 -0.58 9.00 -0.91
CA LEU A 74 0.57 8.21 -0.48
C LEU A 74 1.68 9.09 0.11
N ASP A 75 1.97 10.23 -0.51
CA ASP A 75 2.94 11.20 0.00
C ASP A 75 2.53 11.73 1.38
N ALA A 76 1.24 12.02 1.57
CA ALA A 76 0.70 12.46 2.86
C ALA A 76 0.80 11.38 3.94
N ILE A 77 0.54 10.12 3.59
CA ILE A 77 0.69 8.95 4.49
C ILE A 77 2.16 8.80 4.91
N ASP A 78 3.09 8.79 3.95
CA ASP A 78 4.51 8.62 4.25
C ASP A 78 5.07 9.80 5.05
N THR A 79 4.61 11.03 4.77
CA THR A 79 5.00 12.22 5.54
C THR A 79 4.53 12.13 7.00
N ALA A 80 3.28 11.73 7.22
CA ALA A 80 2.75 11.54 8.57
C ALA A 80 3.45 10.39 9.31
N GLY A 81 3.62 9.24 8.65
CA GLY A 81 4.29 8.08 9.23
C GLY A 81 5.75 8.36 9.57
N ALA A 82 6.47 9.12 8.74
CA ALA A 82 7.86 9.51 9.03
C ALA A 82 7.99 10.33 10.31
N ALA A 83 7.00 11.18 10.64
CA ALA A 83 6.99 11.92 11.90
C ALA A 83 6.86 11.00 13.14
N ASP A 84 6.25 9.83 12.96
CA ASP A 84 6.07 8.79 13.97
C ASP A 84 7.16 7.69 13.91
N GLY A 85 8.17 7.83 13.04
CA GLY A 85 9.23 6.85 12.84
C GLY A 85 8.81 5.58 12.09
N GLU A 86 7.68 5.61 11.40
CA GLU A 86 7.16 4.50 10.60
C GLU A 86 7.88 4.37 9.25
N PRO A 87 8.06 3.14 8.73
CA PRO A 87 8.58 2.96 7.38
C PRO A 87 7.53 3.38 6.33
N GLY A 88 7.98 4.04 5.26
CA GLY A 88 7.11 4.52 4.19
C GLY A 88 6.29 3.41 3.53
N LEU A 89 4.96 3.54 3.61
CA LEU A 89 3.99 2.59 3.08
C LEU A 89 3.83 2.70 1.56
N ALA A 90 4.18 3.85 0.95
CA ALA A 90 4.04 4.06 -0.49
C ALA A 90 4.86 3.04 -1.32
N VAL A 91 5.90 2.43 -0.75
CA VAL A 91 6.71 1.39 -1.40
C VAL A 91 5.94 0.08 -1.68
N LEU A 92 4.78 -0.09 -1.04
CA LEU A 92 3.90 -1.23 -1.29
C LEU A 92 3.06 -1.05 -2.56
N VAL A 93 2.95 0.17 -3.08
CA VAL A 93 2.17 0.46 -4.29
C VAL A 93 3.08 0.43 -5.51
N VAL A 94 2.85 -0.54 -6.39
CA VAL A 94 3.76 -0.87 -7.50
C VAL A 94 3.07 -0.80 -8.87
N ARG A 95 3.88 -0.74 -9.92
CA ARG A 95 3.42 -0.92 -11.30
C ARG A 95 3.16 -2.41 -11.53
N GLU A 96 2.15 -2.68 -12.34
CA GLU A 96 1.79 -4.06 -12.71
C GLU A 96 2.83 -4.72 -13.63
N SER A 97 3.57 -3.93 -14.41
CA SER A 97 4.54 -4.41 -15.41
C SER A 97 5.76 -5.10 -14.81
N ASP A 98 6.31 -4.55 -13.73
CA ASP A 98 7.61 -4.94 -13.18
C ASP A 98 7.62 -5.06 -11.65
N GLY A 99 6.53 -4.71 -10.97
CA GLY A 99 6.45 -4.76 -9.51
C GLY A 99 7.31 -3.70 -8.81
N LEU A 100 7.72 -2.64 -9.51
CA LEU A 100 8.45 -1.50 -8.95
C LEU A 100 7.51 -0.30 -8.70
N PRO A 101 7.76 0.57 -7.71
CA PRO A 101 6.98 1.79 -7.50
C PRO A 101 7.00 2.71 -8.72
N GLY A 102 5.95 3.49 -8.94
CA GLY A 102 5.91 4.47 -10.03
C GLY A 102 7.07 5.48 -9.99
N GLN A 103 7.43 6.08 -11.13
CA GLN A 103 8.59 6.99 -11.25
C GLN A 103 8.62 8.09 -10.17
N GLY A 104 7.45 8.64 -9.80
CA GLY A 104 7.34 9.66 -8.76
C GLY A 104 7.89 9.22 -7.39
N TRP A 105 7.76 7.95 -7.04
CA TRP A 105 8.33 7.42 -5.79
C TRP A 105 9.85 7.52 -5.80
N TRP A 106 10.51 7.35 -6.95
CA TRP A 106 11.98 7.39 -7.06
C TRP A 106 12.58 8.79 -6.95
N VAL A 107 11.77 9.84 -7.00
CA VAL A 107 12.20 11.20 -6.71
C VAL A 107 12.75 11.24 -5.26
N GLY A 108 13.94 11.82 -5.09
CA GLY A 108 14.64 11.84 -3.81
C GLY A 108 15.16 10.47 -3.32
N SER A 109 15.21 9.43 -4.17
CA SER A 109 15.73 8.10 -3.77
C SER A 109 17.16 8.13 -3.24
N ALA A 110 17.97 9.10 -3.66
CA ALA A 110 19.31 9.34 -3.13
C ALA A 110 19.31 9.63 -1.62
N GLU A 111 18.34 10.41 -1.12
CA GLU A 111 18.18 10.69 0.31
C GLU A 111 17.80 9.43 1.11
N ARG A 112 17.17 8.47 0.42
CA ARG A 112 16.86 7.15 0.98
C ARG A 112 18.03 6.15 0.76
N GLY A 113 19.17 6.59 0.23
CA GLY A 113 20.35 5.76 0.06
C GLY A 113 20.39 4.93 -1.22
N TYR A 114 19.73 5.38 -2.29
CA TYR A 114 19.83 4.74 -3.61
C TYR A 114 20.02 5.72 -4.75
N THR A 115 21.12 5.53 -5.47
CA THR A 115 21.55 6.37 -6.59
C THR A 115 21.59 5.61 -7.90
N GLY A 116 21.10 4.36 -7.91
CA GLY A 116 21.05 3.50 -9.09
C GLY A 116 19.87 3.82 -10.02
N PRO A 117 19.73 3.07 -11.13
CA PRO A 117 18.60 3.21 -12.04
C PRO A 117 17.28 2.84 -11.35
N TRP A 118 16.17 3.49 -11.72
CA TRP A 118 14.84 3.21 -11.14
C TRP A 118 14.16 1.96 -11.72
N GLU A 119 14.91 1.18 -12.51
CA GLU A 119 14.51 -0.08 -13.14
C GLU A 119 15.65 -1.10 -13.04
N GLY A 120 15.34 -2.37 -13.26
CA GLY A 120 16.32 -3.45 -13.27
C GLY A 120 16.53 -4.13 -11.91
N PRO A 121 17.51 -5.06 -11.82
CA PRO A 121 17.68 -5.94 -10.67
C PRO A 121 18.08 -5.21 -9.39
N GLU A 122 18.89 -4.15 -9.49
CA GLU A 122 19.30 -3.33 -8.34
C GLU A 122 18.10 -2.58 -7.76
N ALA A 123 17.26 -1.99 -8.62
CA ALA A 123 16.01 -1.36 -8.21
C ALA A 123 15.10 -2.36 -7.51
N ALA A 124 14.94 -3.56 -8.06
CA ALA A 124 14.12 -4.61 -7.48
C ALA A 124 14.63 -5.05 -6.09
N ALA A 125 15.94 -5.23 -5.93
CA ALA A 125 16.55 -5.58 -4.64
C ALA A 125 16.32 -4.47 -3.59
N HIS A 126 16.51 -3.22 -4.00
CA HIS A 126 16.30 -2.05 -3.16
C HIS A 126 14.85 -1.91 -2.68
N ILE A 127 13.88 -2.13 -3.57
CA ILE A 127 12.46 -2.14 -3.23
C ILE A 127 12.13 -3.31 -2.31
N ALA A 128 12.65 -4.50 -2.58
CA ALA A 128 12.43 -5.68 -1.74
C ALA A 128 12.92 -5.47 -0.30
N GLU A 129 14.06 -4.82 -0.11
CA GLU A 129 14.57 -4.47 1.22
C GLU A 129 13.60 -3.56 1.99
N ARG A 130 13.06 -2.53 1.32
CA ARG A 130 12.09 -1.60 1.91
C ARG A 130 10.77 -2.26 2.24
N GLN A 131 10.26 -3.07 1.32
CA GLN A 131 9.04 -3.84 1.56
C GLN A 131 9.22 -4.75 2.77
N ARG A 132 10.36 -5.44 2.90
CA ARG A 132 10.68 -6.24 4.10
C ARG A 132 10.72 -5.41 5.38
N ALA A 133 11.24 -4.18 5.34
CA ALA A 133 11.23 -3.28 6.50
C ALA A 133 9.81 -2.90 6.93
N VAL A 134 8.96 -2.55 5.95
CA VAL A 134 7.54 -2.27 6.17
C VAL A 134 6.82 -3.48 6.76
N PHE A 135 6.99 -4.65 6.15
CA PHE A 135 6.37 -5.90 6.62
C PHE A 135 6.77 -6.23 8.05
N ARG A 136 8.08 -6.18 8.36
CA ARG A 136 8.61 -6.43 9.70
C ARG A 136 8.00 -5.49 10.75
N TYR A 137 7.87 -4.20 10.43
CA TYR A 137 7.29 -3.21 11.34
C TYR A 137 5.82 -3.51 11.66
N TRP A 138 5.02 -3.88 10.66
CA TRP A 138 3.58 -4.07 10.81
C TRP A 138 3.16 -5.49 11.23
N ARG A 139 4.02 -6.50 11.07
CA ARG A 139 3.77 -7.89 11.49
C ARG A 139 3.57 -8.05 13.00
N GLY A 140 4.29 -7.25 13.80
CA GLY A 140 4.15 -7.23 15.27
C GLY A 140 3.06 -6.29 15.79
N SER A 141 2.61 -5.37 14.94
CA SER A 141 1.65 -4.31 15.27
C SER A 141 0.23 -4.74 14.89
N ARG A 142 -0.28 -5.82 15.48
CA ARG A 142 -1.70 -6.19 15.33
C ARG A 142 -2.53 -5.13 16.08
N PRO A 143 -3.54 -4.49 15.47
CA PRO A 143 -4.44 -3.66 16.25
C PRO A 143 -5.19 -4.60 17.20
N PRO A 144 -5.51 -4.18 18.43
CA PRO A 144 -6.46 -4.94 19.23
C PRO A 144 -7.71 -5.16 18.36
N ALA A 145 -8.14 -6.42 18.23
CA ALA A 145 -9.39 -6.73 17.55
C ALA A 145 -10.46 -5.85 18.18
N THR A 146 -11.08 -4.98 17.40
CA THR A 146 -12.09 -4.05 17.89
C THR A 146 -13.15 -4.88 18.57
N ALA A 147 -13.22 -4.79 19.90
CA ALA A 147 -14.26 -5.43 20.68
C ALA A 147 -15.58 -4.88 20.14
N THR A 148 -16.37 -5.75 19.52
CA THR A 148 -17.76 -5.45 19.18
C THR A 148 -18.47 -5.10 20.48
N SER A 149 -18.55 -3.81 20.79
CA SER A 149 -19.32 -3.32 21.93
C SER A 149 -20.79 -3.48 21.57
N HIS A 150 -21.35 -4.65 21.91
CA HIS A 150 -22.79 -4.80 22.03
C HIS A 150 -23.21 -3.99 23.25
N ILE A 151 -23.74 -2.80 23.00
CA ILE A 151 -24.53 -2.06 23.98
C ILE A 151 -25.77 -2.91 24.26
N ARG A 152 -25.73 -3.68 25.36
CA ARG A 152 -26.94 -4.20 25.97
C ARG A 152 -27.56 -3.06 26.77
N SER A 153 -28.58 -2.42 26.21
CA SER A 153 -29.50 -1.58 26.98
C SER A 153 -30.34 -2.45 27.90
N CYS A 154 -30.54 -1.93 29.12
CA CYS A 154 -31.29 -2.49 30.24
C CYS A 154 -32.76 -2.80 29.92
#